data_AF-A0A1B8FKA0-F1
#
_entry.id   AF-A0A1B8FKA0-F1
#
_cell.length_a   1.000
_cell.length_b   1.000
_cell.length_c   1.000
_cell.angle_alpha   90.00
_cell.angle_beta   90.00
_cell.angle_gamma   90.00
#
_symmetry.space_group_name_H-M   'P 1'
#
loop_
_entity.id
_entity.type
_entity.pdbx_description
1 polymer ?
#
loop_
_entity_poly.entity_id
_entity_poly.type
_entity_poly.pdbx_seq_one_letter_code
_entity_poly.pdbx_strand_id
1 'polypeptide(L)'
;MDSSQPIEDHPELWHPLETVLSNWIHMIQLGKITATQEETDCEKHGVWAWHSYGEAQIDNTVAAFDRLVEAIESRMPAESLRPAREGPLLSDEDLDRASVLESCFVRGFLTRVRVPRFEFLAPGLLVPDDRDAFVSSQVFTTVDSSDEYDDDKVTVPPVLLFRATDLTANFDWDNKYRSLNPFCGPYKVAKGDHTVPAGLYSESVPRSVIDFAEEGFRLILPFSLFGGERGAKVSKAQDIEKGSVADLFQHGFKPFGGEWWRAQRLEKLFGKWTELVERGVWDVDGRGVAGTILKFDDADKGAWRDYCIEPDW
;
A
#
# COMPACT_ATOMS: atom_id res chain seq x y z
N MET A 1 29.41 -1.10 3.64
CA MET A 1 29.71 0.19 4.30
C MET A 1 30.66 1.08 3.49
N ASP A 2 30.99 0.75 2.23
CA ASP A 2 31.77 1.61 1.32
C ASP A 2 30.89 2.54 0.44
N SER A 3 29.57 2.54 0.63
CA SER A 3 28.61 3.13 -0.33
C SER A 3 28.18 4.57 -0.02
N SER A 4 28.87 5.28 0.88
CA SER A 4 28.52 6.67 1.25
C SER A 4 29.66 7.67 1.07
N GLN A 5 30.80 7.24 0.52
CA GLN A 5 31.92 8.10 0.17
C GLN A 5 32.35 7.90 -1.29
N PRO A 6 32.80 8.97 -1.96
CA PRO A 6 32.92 10.34 -1.44
C PRO A 6 31.55 11.05 -1.33
N ILE A 7 31.45 12.03 -0.43
CA ILE A 7 30.17 12.70 -0.08
C ILE A 7 29.54 13.35 -1.32
N GLU A 8 30.40 13.90 -2.18
CA GLU A 8 30.07 14.57 -3.42
C GLU A 8 29.35 13.65 -4.41
N ASP A 9 29.62 12.34 -4.36
CA ASP A 9 29.02 11.34 -5.24
C ASP A 9 27.71 10.77 -4.66
N HIS A 10 27.41 11.05 -3.39
CA HIS A 10 26.24 10.53 -2.68
C HIS A 10 25.51 11.59 -1.82
N PRO A 11 25.25 12.82 -2.33
CA PRO A 11 24.64 13.88 -1.53
C PRO A 11 23.28 13.50 -0.93
N GLU A 12 22.58 12.54 -1.53
CA GLU A 12 21.31 11.98 -1.04
C GLU A 12 21.43 11.17 0.25
N LEU A 13 22.63 10.69 0.60
CA LEU A 13 22.88 9.94 1.84
C LEU A 13 23.28 10.85 3.00
N TRP A 14 23.51 12.14 2.74
CA TRP A 14 24.01 13.09 3.71
C TRP A 14 22.97 14.17 4.01
N HIS A 15 22.35 14.06 5.18
CA HIS A 15 21.34 15.01 5.65
C HIS A 15 21.86 15.83 6.84
N PRO A 16 21.45 17.11 6.98
CA PRO A 16 21.73 17.88 8.19
C PRO A 16 21.21 17.14 9.43
N LEU A 17 21.97 17.19 10.53
CA LEU A 17 21.57 16.57 11.80
C LEU A 17 20.20 17.08 12.27
N GLU A 18 19.92 18.37 12.07
CA GLU A 18 18.62 18.98 12.34
C GLU A 18 17.48 18.28 11.60
N THR A 19 17.68 17.90 10.33
CA THR A 19 16.67 17.19 9.54
C THR A 19 16.44 15.79 10.09
N VAL A 20 17.50 15.07 10.45
CA VAL A 20 17.40 13.74 11.07
C VAL A 20 16.62 13.81 12.39
N LEU A 21 16.98 14.75 13.27
CA LEU A 21 16.30 14.91 14.56
C LEU A 21 14.85 15.38 14.41
N SER A 22 14.56 16.22 13.42
CA SER A 22 13.19 16.66 13.12
C SER A 22 12.32 15.49 12.66
N ASN A 23 12.86 14.58 11.84
CA ASN A 23 12.17 13.36 11.45
C ASN A 23 11.87 12.46 12.68
N TRP A 24 12.80 12.33 13.63
CA TRP A 24 12.57 11.57 14.85
C TRP A 24 11.47 12.17 15.73
N ILE A 25 11.48 13.49 15.90
CA ILE A 25 10.41 14.22 16.60
C ILE A 25 9.07 13.99 15.89
N HIS A 26 9.06 14.04 14.56
CA HIS A 26 7.86 13.78 13.77
C HIS A 26 7.33 12.35 13.99
N MET A 27 8.18 11.32 13.99
CA MET A 27 7.77 9.94 14.28
C MET A 27 7.17 9.78 15.69
N ILE A 28 7.71 10.49 16.69
CA ILE A 28 7.13 10.52 18.05
C ILE A 28 5.76 11.19 18.04
N GLN A 29 5.62 12.32 17.33
CA GLN A 29 4.35 13.05 17.22
C GLN A 29 3.28 12.24 16.47
N LEU A 30 3.67 11.43 15.50
CA LEU A 30 2.78 10.49 14.81
C LEU A 30 2.31 9.34 15.72
N GLY A 31 2.92 9.16 16.89
CA GLY A 31 2.69 8.03 17.79
C GLY A 31 3.41 6.75 17.35
N LYS A 32 4.26 6.83 16.32
CA LYS A 32 5.01 5.68 15.80
C LYS A 32 6.15 5.27 16.72
N ILE A 33 6.68 6.22 17.49
CA ILE A 33 7.68 5.96 18.53
C ILE A 33 7.11 6.40 19.86
N THR A 34 7.00 5.49 20.83
CA THR A 34 6.59 5.82 22.20
C THR A 34 7.59 5.31 23.21
N ALA A 35 7.59 5.92 24.40
CA ALA A 35 8.38 5.45 25.54
C ALA A 35 7.48 4.59 26.46
N THR A 36 7.79 3.30 26.58
CA THR A 36 7.08 2.37 27.48
C THR A 36 8.04 1.38 28.13
N GLN A 37 7.74 0.99 29.37
CA GLN A 37 8.45 -0.08 30.07
C GLN A 37 7.79 -1.45 29.84
N GLU A 38 6.51 -1.46 29.47
CA GLU A 38 5.71 -2.68 29.25
C GLU A 38 6.19 -3.44 28.02
N GLU A 39 6.08 -4.77 28.04
CA GLU A 39 6.32 -5.58 26.85
C GLU A 39 5.30 -5.26 25.76
N THR A 40 5.75 -5.28 24.51
CA THR A 40 4.96 -4.90 23.33
C THR A 40 5.15 -5.94 22.23
N ASP A 41 4.16 -6.09 21.36
CA ASP A 41 4.20 -6.94 20.17
C ASP A 41 5.01 -6.31 19.00
N CYS A 42 5.56 -5.10 19.23
CA CYS A 42 6.29 -4.32 18.25
C CYS A 42 7.80 -4.24 18.53
N GLU A 43 8.58 -3.74 17.56
CA GLU A 43 10.02 -3.53 17.71
C GLU A 43 10.32 -2.64 18.94
N LYS A 44 11.16 -3.12 19.87
CA LYS A 44 11.48 -2.40 21.11
C LYS A 44 12.98 -2.40 21.40
N HIS A 45 13.53 -1.22 21.65
CA HIS A 45 14.92 -1.04 22.11
C HIS A 45 14.95 -0.27 23.43
N GLY A 46 15.15 -0.98 24.54
CA GLY A 46 15.10 -0.40 25.87
C GLY A 46 13.68 0.07 26.22
N VAL A 47 13.50 1.37 26.43
CA VAL A 47 12.18 1.97 26.70
C VAL A 47 11.46 2.44 25.45
N TRP A 48 12.12 2.43 24.28
CA TRP A 48 11.55 2.93 23.05
C TRP A 48 10.87 1.81 22.27
N ALA A 49 9.57 1.95 22.05
CA ALA A 49 8.76 1.06 21.22
C ALA A 49 8.47 1.74 19.88
N TRP A 50 8.72 1.00 18.80
CA TRP A 50 8.42 1.36 17.42
C TRP A 50 7.15 0.63 16.97
N HIS A 51 6.05 1.36 16.93
CA HIS A 51 4.77 0.85 16.46
C HIS A 51 4.78 0.71 14.94
N SER A 52 4.12 -0.32 14.45
CA SER A 52 3.93 -0.58 13.02
C SER A 52 3.05 0.47 12.33
N TYR A 53 2.26 1.23 13.10
CA TYR A 53 1.52 2.40 12.67
C TYR A 53 1.14 3.28 13.90
N GLY A 54 0.77 4.53 13.67
CA GLY A 54 0.20 5.42 14.68
C GLY A 54 -1.18 5.96 14.29
N GLU A 55 -1.95 6.45 15.26
CA GLU A 55 -3.30 6.98 15.03
C GLU A 55 -3.31 8.17 14.04
N ALA A 56 -2.32 9.06 14.15
CA ALA A 56 -2.18 10.18 13.21
C ALA A 56 -1.94 9.71 11.77
N GLN A 57 -1.30 8.55 11.56
CA GLN A 57 -1.13 7.99 10.21
C GLN A 57 -2.44 7.47 9.64
N ILE A 58 -3.31 6.91 10.47
CA ILE A 58 -4.67 6.53 10.07
C ILE A 58 -5.43 7.79 9.65
N ASP A 59 -5.44 8.83 10.49
CA ASP A 59 -6.17 10.08 10.21
C ASP A 59 -5.67 10.77 8.93
N ASN A 60 -4.34 10.82 8.74
CA ASN A 60 -3.76 11.36 7.50
C ASN A 60 -4.19 10.56 6.26
N THR A 61 -4.25 9.23 6.37
CA THR A 61 -4.66 8.36 5.28
C THR A 61 -6.15 8.48 4.98
N VAL A 62 -6.99 8.58 6.01
CA VAL A 62 -8.43 8.88 5.88
C VAL A 62 -8.63 10.22 5.16
N ALA A 63 -7.93 11.27 5.59
CA ALA A 63 -8.01 12.57 4.94
C ALA A 63 -7.52 12.54 3.48
N ALA A 64 -6.48 11.75 3.17
CA ALA A 64 -6.01 11.57 1.79
C ALA A 64 -7.02 10.82 0.91
N PHE A 65 -7.67 9.79 1.47
CA PHE A 65 -8.73 9.06 0.80
C PHE A 65 -9.95 9.96 0.54
N ASP A 66 -10.40 10.72 1.54
CA ASP A 66 -11.55 11.63 1.40
C ASP A 66 -11.33 12.66 0.29
N ARG A 67 -10.12 13.24 0.20
CA ARG A 67 -9.73 14.14 -0.90
C ARG A 67 -9.80 13.47 -2.27
N LEU A 68 -9.34 12.22 -2.39
CA LEU A 68 -9.44 11.47 -3.64
C LEU A 68 -10.92 11.26 -4.02
N VAL A 69 -11.75 10.85 -3.06
CA VAL A 69 -13.18 10.64 -3.30
C VAL A 69 -13.87 11.94 -3.72
N GLU A 70 -13.54 13.07 -3.07
CA GLU A 70 -14.04 14.40 -3.47
C GLU A 70 -13.58 14.80 -4.88
N ALA A 71 -12.31 14.54 -5.22
CA ALA A 71 -11.76 14.85 -6.54
C ALA A 71 -12.46 14.06 -7.67
N ILE A 72 -12.85 12.81 -7.40
CA ILE A 72 -13.62 11.98 -8.33
C ILE A 72 -15.08 12.45 -8.38
N GLU A 73 -15.76 12.55 -7.24
CA GLU A 73 -17.19 12.92 -7.18
C GLU A 73 -17.48 14.30 -7.81
N SER A 74 -16.58 15.27 -7.63
CA SER A 74 -16.71 16.61 -8.23
C SER A 74 -16.58 16.63 -9.76
N ARG A 75 -16.01 15.58 -10.35
CA ARG A 75 -15.85 15.42 -11.81
C ARG A 75 -16.90 14.50 -12.43
N MET A 76 -17.72 13.85 -11.60
CA MET A 76 -18.80 12.98 -12.08
C MET A 76 -20.08 13.78 -12.41
N PRO A 77 -20.89 13.32 -13.36
CA PRO A 77 -22.25 13.85 -13.55
C PRO A 77 -23.08 13.64 -12.28
N ALA A 78 -23.80 14.67 -11.85
CA ALA A 78 -24.55 14.65 -10.59
C ALA A 78 -25.60 13.53 -10.53
N GLU A 79 -26.23 13.23 -11.67
CA GLU A 79 -27.20 12.16 -11.87
C GLU A 79 -26.59 10.74 -11.78
N SER A 80 -25.27 10.62 -11.90
CA SER A 80 -24.56 9.34 -11.83
C SER A 80 -24.06 9.02 -10.41
N LEU A 81 -24.02 10.01 -9.52
CA LEU A 81 -23.60 9.81 -8.14
C LEU A 81 -24.61 8.93 -7.39
N ARG A 82 -24.12 7.83 -6.79
CA ARG A 82 -24.92 6.96 -5.91
C ARG A 82 -25.46 7.76 -4.72
N PRO A 83 -26.56 7.33 -4.06
CA PRO A 83 -27.02 7.97 -2.83
C PRO A 83 -25.93 7.97 -1.77
N ALA A 84 -25.82 9.06 -1.01
CA ALA A 84 -24.93 9.08 0.16
C ALA A 84 -25.40 8.03 1.18
N ARG A 85 -24.45 7.29 1.74
CA ARG A 85 -24.68 6.30 2.80
C ARG A 85 -24.04 6.81 4.08
N GLU A 86 -24.77 6.71 5.18
CA GLU A 86 -24.22 6.99 6.51
C GLU A 86 -23.37 5.82 7.00
N GLY A 87 -22.39 6.13 7.85
CA GLY A 87 -21.47 5.16 8.42
C GLY A 87 -20.21 4.92 7.58
N PRO A 88 -19.34 4.01 8.05
CA PRO A 88 -18.05 3.77 7.43
C PRO A 88 -18.15 2.92 6.16
N LEU A 89 -17.07 2.91 5.38
CA LEU A 89 -16.95 2.04 4.22
C LEU A 89 -17.13 0.58 4.60
N LEU A 90 -16.58 0.10 5.72
CA LEU A 90 -16.81 -1.25 6.25
C LEU A 90 -17.00 -1.18 7.77
N SER A 91 -17.92 -2.00 8.30
CA SER A 91 -18.13 -2.10 9.75
C SER A 91 -17.15 -3.09 10.39
N ASP A 92 -17.01 -3.06 11.72
CA ASP A 92 -16.22 -4.07 12.44
C ASP A 92 -16.71 -5.49 12.18
N GLU A 93 -18.03 -5.69 12.08
CA GLU A 93 -18.63 -6.99 11.76
C GLU A 93 -18.22 -7.50 10.36
N ASP A 94 -18.16 -6.60 9.36
CA ASP A 94 -17.69 -6.96 8.02
C ASP A 94 -16.23 -7.40 8.03
N LEU A 95 -15.39 -6.72 8.83
CA LEU A 95 -13.97 -7.00 8.98
C LEU A 95 -13.70 -8.30 9.76
N ASP A 96 -14.52 -8.59 10.77
CA ASP A 96 -14.47 -9.85 11.53
C ASP A 96 -14.83 -11.04 10.63
N ARG A 97 -15.89 -10.90 9.81
CA ARG A 97 -16.27 -11.90 8.80
C ARG A 97 -15.17 -12.13 7.77
N ALA A 98 -14.38 -11.11 7.48
CA ALA A 98 -13.22 -11.15 6.59
C ALA A 98 -11.92 -11.61 7.28
N SER A 99 -11.98 -11.97 8.58
CA SER A 99 -10.83 -12.38 9.39
C SER A 99 -9.71 -11.32 9.45
N VAL A 100 -10.06 -10.03 9.33
CA VAL A 100 -9.12 -8.93 9.52
C VAL A 100 -8.84 -8.75 11.01
N LEU A 101 -7.57 -8.61 11.40
CA LEU A 101 -7.17 -8.47 12.81
C LEU A 101 -7.90 -7.32 13.53
N GLU A 102 -8.22 -7.52 14.81
CA GLU A 102 -8.95 -6.54 15.65
C GLU A 102 -8.17 -5.25 15.89
N SER A 103 -6.84 -5.33 15.91
CA SER A 103 -5.96 -4.18 15.96
C SER A 103 -5.05 -4.25 14.75
N CYS A 104 -5.28 -3.41 13.75
CA CYS A 104 -4.38 -3.20 12.61
C CYS A 104 -4.72 -1.87 11.92
N PHE A 105 -3.75 -1.34 11.17
CA PHE A 105 -3.91 -0.10 10.41
C PHE A 105 -5.14 -0.13 9.49
N VAL A 106 -5.32 -1.24 8.77
CA VAL A 106 -6.39 -1.41 7.78
C VAL A 106 -7.78 -1.30 8.41
N ARG A 107 -7.98 -1.92 9.57
CA ARG A 107 -9.25 -1.81 10.31
C ARG A 107 -9.51 -0.37 10.72
N GLY A 108 -8.51 0.29 11.31
CA GLY A 108 -8.60 1.72 11.66
C GLY A 108 -8.92 2.63 10.47
N PHE A 109 -8.38 2.32 9.29
CA PHE A 109 -8.66 3.04 8.06
C PHE A 109 -10.09 2.79 7.53
N LEU A 110 -10.46 1.52 7.31
CA LEU A 110 -11.72 1.15 6.65
C LEU A 110 -12.97 1.46 7.50
N THR A 111 -12.82 1.51 8.82
CA THR A 111 -13.89 1.90 9.77
C THR A 111 -14.04 3.41 9.95
N ARG A 112 -13.16 4.22 9.36
CA ARG A 112 -13.20 5.70 9.47
C ARG A 112 -13.51 6.39 8.14
N VAL A 113 -13.15 5.80 7.00
CA VAL A 113 -13.43 6.40 5.69
C VAL A 113 -14.91 6.36 5.35
N ARG A 114 -15.38 7.42 4.67
CA ARG A 114 -16.74 7.50 4.15
C ARG A 114 -16.96 6.54 2.98
N VAL A 115 -18.22 6.22 2.70
CA VAL A 115 -18.60 5.44 1.52
C VAL A 115 -18.53 6.32 0.26
N PRO A 116 -17.68 5.99 -0.74
CA PRO A 116 -17.68 6.68 -2.03
C PRO A 116 -19.02 6.54 -2.77
N ARG A 117 -19.42 7.58 -3.52
CA ARG A 117 -20.67 7.57 -4.28
C ARG A 117 -20.52 7.05 -5.71
N PHE A 118 -19.52 6.20 -5.95
CA PHE A 118 -19.14 5.66 -7.25
C PHE A 118 -18.60 4.25 -7.14
N GLU A 119 -18.32 3.61 -8.28
CA GLU A 119 -17.91 2.20 -8.36
C GLU A 119 -16.39 2.03 -8.41
N PHE A 120 -15.70 2.88 -9.19
CA PHE A 120 -14.27 2.74 -9.47
C PHE A 120 -13.45 3.87 -8.84
N LEU A 121 -12.57 3.50 -7.91
CA LEU A 121 -11.64 4.41 -7.23
C LEU A 121 -10.42 4.76 -8.08
N ALA A 122 -9.98 3.80 -8.89
CA ALA A 122 -8.88 3.91 -9.85
C ALA A 122 -9.22 3.04 -11.07
N PRO A 123 -8.44 3.07 -12.17
CA PRO A 123 -8.75 2.30 -13.37
C PRO A 123 -8.93 0.81 -13.04
N GLY A 124 -10.17 0.33 -13.14
CA GLY A 124 -10.54 -1.06 -12.85
C GLY A 124 -10.51 -1.51 -11.38
N LEU A 125 -10.27 -0.62 -10.40
CA LEU A 125 -10.28 -0.95 -8.97
C LEU A 125 -11.61 -0.57 -8.32
N LEU A 126 -12.31 -1.57 -7.80
CA LEU A 126 -13.65 -1.45 -7.22
C LEU A 126 -13.61 -0.95 -5.78
N VAL A 127 -14.49 -0.01 -5.46
CA VAL A 127 -14.87 0.29 -4.09
C VAL A 127 -15.61 -0.93 -3.50
N PRO A 128 -15.24 -1.42 -2.29
CA PRO A 128 -15.85 -2.62 -1.69
C PRO A 128 -17.25 -2.35 -1.12
N ASP A 129 -18.21 -2.01 -1.99
CA ASP A 129 -19.61 -1.77 -1.62
C ASP A 129 -20.37 -3.06 -1.29
N ASP A 130 -20.01 -4.17 -1.95
CA ASP A 130 -20.53 -5.51 -1.70
C ASP A 130 -19.71 -6.20 -0.60
N ARG A 131 -20.35 -6.41 0.56
CA ARG A 131 -19.73 -7.00 1.76
C ARG A 131 -19.36 -8.46 1.56
N ASP A 132 -20.23 -9.22 0.91
CA ASP A 132 -20.00 -10.65 0.70
C ASP A 132 -18.90 -10.88 -0.32
N ALA A 133 -18.83 -10.02 -1.36
CA ALA A 133 -17.72 -10.00 -2.30
C ALA A 133 -16.39 -9.60 -1.63
N PHE A 134 -16.40 -8.60 -0.73
CA PHE A 134 -15.22 -8.21 0.03
C PHE A 134 -14.70 -9.37 0.89
N VAL A 135 -15.57 -10.00 1.68
CA VAL A 135 -15.22 -11.13 2.57
C VAL A 135 -14.68 -12.31 1.77
N SER A 136 -15.38 -12.73 0.72
CA SER A 136 -14.97 -13.91 -0.08
C SER A 136 -13.71 -13.70 -0.92
N SER A 137 -13.24 -12.45 -1.08
CA SER A 137 -12.01 -12.14 -1.81
C SER A 137 -10.75 -12.13 -0.92
N GLN A 138 -10.87 -12.27 0.40
CA GLN A 138 -9.72 -12.24 1.31
C GLN A 138 -9.00 -13.59 1.39
N VAL A 139 -8.02 -13.79 0.52
CA VAL A 139 -7.28 -15.06 0.44
C VAL A 139 -6.22 -15.25 1.52
N PHE A 140 -5.67 -14.15 2.09
CA PHE A 140 -4.54 -14.22 3.02
C PHE A 140 -4.94 -14.09 4.49
N THR A 141 -6.06 -13.42 4.80
CA THR A 141 -6.51 -13.21 6.18
C THR A 141 -6.99 -14.49 6.87
N THR A 142 -7.28 -15.53 6.09
CA THR A 142 -7.72 -16.84 6.56
C THR A 142 -6.59 -17.86 6.69
N VAL A 143 -5.36 -17.48 6.32
CA VAL A 143 -4.17 -18.35 6.43
C VAL A 143 -3.77 -18.46 7.90
N ASP A 144 -3.69 -19.69 8.39
CA ASP A 144 -3.17 -19.95 9.73
C ASP A 144 -1.67 -19.64 9.76
N SER A 145 -1.30 -18.67 10.60
CA SER A 145 0.08 -18.20 10.75
C SER A 145 0.80 -18.84 11.94
N SER A 146 0.12 -19.68 12.71
CA SER A 146 0.66 -20.32 13.93
C SER A 146 1.77 -21.36 13.67
N ASP A 147 1.97 -21.79 12.41
CA ASP A 147 2.89 -22.88 12.06
C ASP A 147 4.37 -22.45 11.83
N GLU A 148 4.69 -21.15 11.71
CA GLU A 148 6.06 -20.69 11.42
C GLU A 148 6.89 -20.38 12.69
N TYR A 149 7.48 -21.42 13.29
CA TYR A 149 8.66 -21.44 14.19
C TYR A 149 8.77 -20.46 15.39
N ASP A 150 7.86 -19.52 15.60
CA ASP A 150 7.93 -18.46 16.61
C ASP A 150 6.51 -18.00 17.01
N ASP A 151 5.87 -18.79 17.88
CA ASP A 151 4.46 -18.66 18.34
C ASP A 151 4.13 -17.28 18.95
N ASP A 152 5.14 -16.48 19.29
CA ASP A 152 5.00 -15.18 19.95
C ASP A 152 4.98 -13.97 18.97
N LYS A 153 5.11 -14.18 17.65
CA LYS A 153 5.22 -13.08 16.67
C LYS A 153 3.96 -12.89 15.83
N VAL A 154 3.27 -11.77 16.06
CA VAL A 154 2.11 -11.36 15.26
C VAL A 154 2.56 -10.89 13.88
N THR A 155 2.13 -11.61 12.85
CA THR A 155 2.24 -11.18 11.44
C THR A 155 0.88 -10.74 10.93
N VAL A 156 0.80 -9.48 10.49
CA VAL A 156 -0.41 -8.90 9.92
C VAL A 156 -0.59 -9.41 8.48
N PRO A 157 -1.76 -10.00 8.14
CA PRO A 157 -2.01 -10.48 6.80
C PRO A 157 -2.26 -9.34 5.80
N PRO A 158 -1.89 -9.52 4.53
CA PRO A 158 -2.36 -8.66 3.45
C PRO A 158 -3.89 -8.68 3.35
N VAL A 159 -4.51 -7.50 3.36
CA VAL A 159 -5.94 -7.32 3.15
C VAL A 159 -6.15 -6.72 1.77
N LEU A 160 -7.00 -7.33 0.95
CA LEU A 160 -7.41 -6.77 -0.33
C LEU A 160 -8.36 -5.60 -0.08
N LEU A 161 -7.87 -4.37 -0.26
CA LEU A 161 -8.61 -3.13 -0.04
C LEU A 161 -9.53 -2.80 -1.22
N PHE A 162 -8.99 -2.84 -2.43
CA PHE A 162 -9.72 -2.54 -3.67
C PHE A 162 -9.42 -3.58 -4.74
N ARG A 163 -10.39 -4.46 -5.00
CA ARG A 163 -10.27 -5.56 -5.95
C ARG A 163 -10.28 -5.03 -7.39
N ALA A 164 -9.41 -5.57 -8.22
CA ALA A 164 -9.52 -5.44 -9.67
C ALA A 164 -10.59 -6.39 -10.20
N THR A 165 -11.47 -5.91 -11.09
CA THR A 165 -12.69 -6.60 -11.55
C THR A 165 -12.64 -8.14 -11.55
N ASP A 166 -12.29 -8.81 -12.64
CA ASP A 166 -12.28 -10.30 -12.75
C ASP A 166 -10.89 -10.84 -13.10
N LEU A 167 -9.85 -10.08 -12.79
CA LEU A 167 -8.47 -10.44 -13.08
C LEU A 167 -7.75 -10.89 -11.81
N THR A 168 -6.92 -11.90 -11.96
CA THR A 168 -6.10 -12.45 -10.87
C THR A 168 -4.64 -12.08 -11.05
N ALA A 169 -3.91 -12.08 -9.95
CA ALA A 169 -2.49 -11.82 -9.91
C ALA A 169 -1.75 -12.88 -10.73
N ASN A 170 -0.73 -12.44 -11.47
CA ASN A 170 0.16 -13.36 -12.16
C ASN A 170 1.52 -13.43 -11.45
N PHE A 171 1.61 -14.25 -10.41
CA PHE A 171 2.88 -14.46 -9.70
C PHE A 171 3.83 -15.43 -10.39
N ASP A 172 3.51 -15.88 -11.61
CA ASP A 172 4.37 -16.80 -12.35
C ASP A 172 5.61 -16.12 -12.92
N TRP A 173 6.75 -16.78 -12.72
CA TRP A 173 8.00 -16.43 -13.41
C TRP A 173 8.83 -17.65 -13.81
N ASP A 174 9.71 -17.43 -14.80
CA ASP A 174 10.58 -18.43 -15.43
C ASP A 174 11.80 -18.85 -14.59
N ASN A 175 12.09 -18.15 -13.50
CA ASN A 175 13.24 -18.43 -12.64
C ASN A 175 12.82 -19.16 -11.35
N LYS A 176 13.29 -20.40 -11.18
CA LYS A 176 12.97 -21.29 -10.05
C LYS A 176 13.42 -20.80 -8.66
N TYR A 177 14.16 -19.69 -8.58
CA TYR A 177 14.76 -19.22 -7.33
C TYR A 177 14.08 -18.00 -6.70
N ARG A 178 13.06 -17.41 -7.34
CA ARG A 178 12.42 -16.18 -6.83
C ARG A 178 10.92 -16.16 -7.11
N SER A 179 10.13 -15.98 -6.06
CA SER A 179 8.69 -15.71 -6.17
C SER A 179 8.46 -14.23 -6.49
N LEU A 180 7.46 -13.94 -7.32
CA LEU A 180 6.97 -12.57 -7.57
C LEU A 180 5.98 -12.09 -6.50
N ASN A 181 5.61 -12.96 -5.56
CA ASN A 181 4.79 -12.59 -4.43
C ASN A 181 5.54 -11.58 -3.54
N PRO A 182 5.01 -10.37 -3.33
CA PRO A 182 5.68 -9.35 -2.52
C PRO A 182 5.52 -9.59 -1.01
N PHE A 183 4.61 -10.46 -0.58
CA PHE A 183 4.28 -10.64 0.83
C PHE A 183 5.27 -11.53 1.57
N CYS A 184 5.52 -11.20 2.84
CA CYS A 184 6.39 -11.98 3.71
C CYS A 184 5.74 -13.31 4.12
N GLY A 185 6.54 -14.23 4.67
CA GLY A 185 6.00 -15.44 5.30
C GLY A 185 4.99 -15.07 6.39
N PRO A 186 3.90 -15.85 6.54
CA PRO A 186 3.61 -17.13 5.90
C PRO A 186 2.88 -17.05 4.54
N TYR A 187 2.62 -15.85 3.99
CA TYR A 187 1.67 -15.64 2.88
C TYR A 187 2.22 -15.97 1.49
N LYS A 188 2.98 -17.06 1.35
CA LYS A 188 3.60 -17.48 0.10
C LYS A 188 2.56 -18.07 -0.85
N VAL A 189 2.56 -17.58 -2.09
CA VAL A 189 1.73 -18.13 -3.17
C VAL A 189 2.54 -19.14 -3.98
N ALA A 190 1.93 -20.30 -4.25
CA ALA A 190 2.56 -21.36 -5.04
C ALA A 190 2.69 -20.96 -6.52
N LYS A 191 3.71 -21.47 -7.21
CA LYS A 191 3.84 -21.26 -8.66
C LYS A 191 2.66 -21.91 -9.40
N GLY A 192 2.08 -21.20 -10.36
CA GLY A 192 0.89 -21.59 -11.12
C GLY A 192 -0.43 -21.37 -10.38
N ASP A 193 -0.39 -20.81 -9.16
CA ASP A 193 -1.58 -20.41 -8.44
C ASP A 193 -2.06 -19.04 -8.92
N HIS A 194 -3.20 -19.04 -9.61
CA HIS A 194 -3.87 -17.85 -10.14
C HIS A 194 -5.17 -17.55 -9.39
N THR A 195 -5.29 -17.99 -8.13
CA THR A 195 -6.49 -17.77 -7.31
C THR A 195 -6.49 -16.41 -6.62
N VAL A 196 -5.32 -15.78 -6.44
CA VAL A 196 -5.18 -14.48 -5.78
C VAL A 196 -5.73 -13.38 -6.69
N PRO A 197 -6.73 -12.59 -6.26
CA PRO A 197 -7.21 -11.46 -7.04
C PRO A 197 -6.12 -10.42 -7.32
N ALA A 198 -6.19 -9.75 -8.48
CA ALA A 198 -5.42 -8.53 -8.67
C ALA A 198 -6.10 -7.37 -7.92
N GLY A 199 -5.36 -6.34 -7.56
CA GLY A 199 -5.91 -5.19 -6.83
C GLY A 199 -4.94 -4.52 -5.87
N LEU A 200 -5.46 -3.59 -5.07
CA LEU A 200 -4.68 -2.92 -4.04
C LEU A 200 -4.79 -3.69 -2.72
N TYR A 201 -3.65 -4.12 -2.20
CA TYR A 201 -3.51 -4.82 -0.93
C TYR A 201 -2.79 -3.94 0.09
N SER A 202 -3.11 -4.13 1.37
CA SER A 202 -2.21 -3.70 2.45
C SER A 202 -0.94 -4.55 2.46
N GLU A 203 0.12 -4.04 3.08
CA GLU A 203 1.35 -4.79 3.29
C GLU A 203 1.18 -5.92 4.33
N SER A 204 1.92 -7.02 4.15
CA SER A 204 2.13 -8.04 5.20
C SER A 204 3.21 -7.56 6.17
N VAL A 205 2.93 -7.56 7.47
CA VAL A 205 3.83 -6.95 8.46
C VAL A 205 4.08 -7.87 9.66
N PRO A 206 5.31 -8.40 9.83
CA PRO A 206 5.73 -8.99 11.09
C PRO A 206 6.09 -7.87 12.08
N ARG A 207 5.20 -7.59 13.04
CA ARG A 207 5.29 -6.40 13.92
C ARG A 207 6.57 -6.31 14.76
N SER A 208 7.13 -7.46 15.12
CA SER A 208 8.34 -7.55 15.94
C SER A 208 9.64 -7.33 15.16
N VAL A 209 9.58 -7.13 13.83
CA VAL A 209 10.76 -7.01 12.96
C VAL A 209 11.01 -5.54 12.62
N ILE A 210 12.29 -5.20 12.47
CA ILE A 210 12.77 -3.85 12.24
C ILE A 210 12.16 -3.22 10.98
N ASP A 211 11.74 -1.95 11.11
CA ASP A 211 11.33 -1.06 10.02
C ASP A 211 10.10 -1.51 9.19
N PHE A 212 9.28 -2.43 9.70
CA PHE A 212 7.99 -2.71 9.07
C PHE A 212 6.93 -1.64 9.38
N ALA A 213 5.93 -1.56 8.50
CA ALA A 213 4.92 -0.52 8.57
C ALA A 213 3.61 -0.96 7.93
N GLU A 214 2.55 -0.98 8.73
CA GLU A 214 1.22 -1.41 8.28
C GLU A 214 0.55 -0.38 7.36
N GLU A 215 1.03 0.87 7.32
CA GLU A 215 0.58 1.88 6.37
C GLU A 215 1.02 1.61 4.92
N GLY A 216 1.84 0.57 4.70
CA GLY A 216 2.32 0.15 3.40
C GLY A 216 1.23 -0.46 2.50
N PHE A 217 1.42 -0.39 1.18
CA PHE A 217 0.54 -1.05 0.21
C PHE A 217 1.31 -1.80 -0.88
N ARG A 218 0.62 -2.76 -1.52
CA ARG A 218 1.07 -3.42 -2.76
C ARG A 218 -0.06 -3.38 -3.78
N LEU A 219 0.19 -2.76 -4.94
CA LEU A 219 -0.73 -2.81 -6.08
C LEU A 219 -0.37 -4.02 -6.93
N ILE A 220 -1.13 -5.10 -6.79
CA ILE A 220 -0.89 -6.35 -7.50
C ILE A 220 -1.55 -6.29 -8.88
N LEU A 221 -0.73 -6.35 -9.92
CA LEU A 221 -1.16 -6.29 -11.32
C LEU A 221 -1.38 -7.71 -11.89
N PRO A 222 -2.32 -7.87 -12.84
CA PRO A 222 -2.57 -9.15 -13.51
C PRO A 222 -1.56 -9.43 -14.64
N PHE A 223 -0.58 -8.55 -14.83
CA PHE A 223 0.49 -8.67 -15.80
C PHE A 223 1.81 -8.21 -15.16
N SER A 224 2.91 -8.72 -15.69
CA SER A 224 4.25 -8.34 -15.25
C SER A 224 4.72 -7.09 -15.98
N LEU A 225 5.33 -6.17 -15.23
CA LEU A 225 5.99 -4.99 -15.77
C LEU A 225 7.28 -5.38 -16.49
N PHE A 226 7.53 -4.75 -17.64
CA PHE A 226 8.76 -4.93 -18.39
C PHE A 226 9.96 -4.31 -17.67
N GLY A 227 9.78 -3.13 -17.09
CA GLY A 227 10.83 -2.42 -16.34
C GLY A 227 12.06 -2.07 -17.20
N GLY A 228 13.18 -1.81 -16.52
CA GLY A 228 14.44 -1.43 -17.16
C GLY A 228 14.44 -0.04 -17.81
N GLU A 229 15.45 0.23 -18.65
CA GLU A 229 15.83 1.59 -19.07
C GLU A 229 14.66 2.40 -19.69
N ARG A 230 13.74 1.72 -20.39
CA ARG A 230 12.56 2.32 -21.05
C ARG A 230 11.21 1.96 -20.42
N GLY A 231 11.19 1.16 -19.36
CA GLY A 231 9.96 0.69 -18.72
C GLY A 231 9.56 1.52 -17.51
N ALA A 232 8.69 0.93 -16.70
CA ALA A 232 8.22 1.46 -15.43
C ALA A 232 9.38 1.63 -14.44
N LYS A 233 9.26 2.66 -13.59
CA LYS A 233 10.29 3.08 -12.64
C LYS A 233 9.66 3.38 -11.29
N VAL A 234 10.39 3.10 -10.22
CA VAL A 234 10.07 3.55 -8.86
C VAL A 234 10.59 4.98 -8.64
N SER A 235 10.47 5.48 -7.41
CA SER A 235 10.95 6.82 -7.03
C SER A 235 12.41 7.07 -7.44
N LYS A 236 12.73 8.33 -7.76
CA LYS A 236 14.02 8.76 -8.35
C LYS A 236 14.39 8.11 -9.70
N ALA A 237 13.40 7.68 -10.48
CA ALA A 237 13.62 7.08 -11.80
C ALA A 237 14.50 5.82 -11.78
N GLN A 238 14.51 5.11 -10.66
CA GLN A 238 15.19 3.82 -10.55
C GLN A 238 14.34 2.74 -11.24
N ASP A 239 15.01 1.86 -12.00
CA ASP A 239 14.33 0.83 -12.78
C ASP A 239 13.62 -0.18 -11.87
N ILE A 240 12.36 -0.47 -12.19
CA ILE A 240 11.66 -1.62 -11.62
C ILE A 240 12.31 -2.90 -12.15
N GLU A 241 12.39 -3.90 -11.29
CA GLU A 241 12.85 -5.21 -11.70
C GLU A 241 11.92 -5.81 -12.76
N LYS A 242 12.54 -6.25 -13.85
CA LYS A 242 11.81 -6.91 -14.94
C LYS A 242 11.04 -8.09 -14.40
N GLY A 243 9.72 -8.08 -14.63
CA GLY A 243 8.82 -9.14 -14.19
C GLY A 243 7.99 -8.80 -12.97
N SER A 244 8.28 -7.68 -12.30
CA SER A 244 7.52 -7.27 -11.12
C SER A 244 6.04 -7.08 -11.42
N VAL A 245 5.20 -7.49 -10.48
CA VAL A 245 3.75 -7.29 -10.52
C VAL A 245 3.24 -6.34 -9.44
N ALA A 246 4.13 -5.84 -8.57
CA ALA A 246 3.76 -5.14 -7.34
C ALA A 246 4.56 -3.86 -7.05
N ASP A 247 5.57 -3.54 -7.87
CA ASP A 247 6.49 -2.42 -7.59
C ASP A 247 6.01 -1.05 -8.09
N LEU A 248 4.84 -0.98 -8.73
CA LEU A 248 4.30 0.31 -9.15
C LEU A 248 3.97 1.18 -7.93
N PHE A 249 4.30 2.48 -8.03
CA PHE A 249 4.19 3.46 -6.94
C PHE A 249 5.06 3.17 -5.69
N GLN A 250 5.90 2.15 -5.70
CA GLN A 250 6.75 1.83 -4.54
C GLN A 250 7.94 2.80 -4.40
N HIS A 251 8.54 2.78 -3.22
CA HIS A 251 9.82 3.44 -3.01
C HIS A 251 10.88 2.82 -3.93
N GLY A 252 11.70 3.66 -4.53
CA GLY A 252 13.07 3.29 -4.91
C GLY A 252 13.98 3.67 -3.75
N PHE A 253 14.43 4.92 -3.75
CA PHE A 253 15.20 5.48 -2.64
C PHE A 253 14.30 6.07 -1.55
N LYS A 254 14.58 5.73 -0.28
CA LYS A 254 13.93 6.29 0.91
C LYS A 254 14.94 7.15 1.72
N PRO A 255 14.73 8.47 1.83
CA PRO A 255 15.58 9.32 2.66
C PRO A 255 15.40 8.96 4.14
N PHE A 256 16.48 9.07 4.93
CA PHE A 256 16.56 8.68 6.37
C PHE A 256 16.51 7.18 6.67
N GLY A 257 16.75 6.36 5.67
CA GLY A 257 16.96 4.92 5.85
C GLY A 257 15.67 4.14 6.08
N GLY A 258 15.87 2.90 6.50
CA GLY A 258 14.89 1.85 6.38
C GLY A 258 15.30 0.85 5.32
N GLU A 259 14.74 -0.33 5.42
CA GLU A 259 15.10 -1.45 4.59
C GLU A 259 14.51 -1.32 3.20
N TRP A 260 15.27 -1.75 2.20
CA TRP A 260 14.92 -1.58 0.78
C TRP A 260 13.61 -2.26 0.36
N TRP A 261 13.10 -3.18 1.18
CA TRP A 261 11.83 -3.88 0.96
C TRP A 261 10.60 -3.14 1.50
N ARG A 262 10.76 -2.07 2.29
CA ARG A 262 9.64 -1.37 2.91
C ARG A 262 8.71 -0.74 1.86
N ALA A 263 7.42 -1.06 1.95
CA ALA A 263 6.41 -0.53 1.04
C ALA A 263 6.18 0.98 1.21
N GLN A 264 5.71 1.61 0.13
CA GLN A 264 5.26 3.00 0.13
C GLN A 264 3.94 3.17 0.91
N ARG A 265 3.76 4.35 1.50
CA ARG A 265 2.60 4.71 2.33
C ARG A 265 1.32 4.86 1.51
N LEU A 266 0.23 4.29 1.99
CA LEU A 266 -1.10 4.36 1.37
C LEU A 266 -1.61 5.82 1.25
N GLU A 267 -1.31 6.67 2.23
CA GLU A 267 -1.57 8.12 2.19
C GLU A 267 -0.99 8.76 0.90
N LYS A 268 0.26 8.42 0.57
CA LYS A 268 0.97 8.99 -0.58
C LYS A 268 0.40 8.47 -1.90
N LEU A 269 -0.05 7.22 -1.92
CA LEU A 269 -0.76 6.66 -3.07
C LEU A 269 -2.04 7.44 -3.37
N PHE A 270 -2.89 7.67 -2.35
CA PHE A 270 -4.12 8.43 -2.56
C PHE A 270 -3.86 9.88 -2.97
N GLY A 271 -2.82 10.51 -2.41
CA GLY A 271 -2.34 11.81 -2.88
C GLY A 271 -1.96 11.78 -4.37
N LYS A 272 -1.21 10.76 -4.81
CA LYS A 272 -0.83 10.60 -6.21
C LYS A 272 -2.03 10.35 -7.12
N TRP A 273 -2.96 9.50 -6.71
CA TRP A 273 -4.18 9.23 -7.49
C TRP A 273 -5.06 10.48 -7.60
N THR A 274 -5.12 11.30 -6.55
CA THR A 274 -5.80 12.60 -6.60
C THR A 274 -5.18 13.48 -7.67
N GLU A 275 -3.84 13.59 -7.70
CA GLU A 275 -3.11 14.34 -8.73
C GLU A 275 -3.45 13.86 -10.16
N LEU A 276 -3.54 12.55 -10.38
CA LEU A 276 -3.84 11.97 -11.70
C LEU A 276 -5.27 12.28 -12.17
N VAL A 277 -6.23 12.26 -11.26
CA VAL A 277 -7.61 12.68 -11.53
C VAL A 277 -7.67 14.19 -11.79
N GLU A 278 -6.99 14.99 -10.98
CA GLU A 278 -7.05 16.44 -11.07
C GLU A 278 -6.39 16.99 -12.34
N ARG A 279 -5.28 16.40 -12.76
CA ARG A 279 -4.58 16.72 -14.02
C ARG A 279 -5.29 16.18 -15.26
N GLY A 280 -6.33 15.36 -15.11
CA GLY A 280 -7.02 14.71 -16.23
C GLY A 280 -6.19 13.63 -16.92
N VAL A 281 -5.20 13.05 -16.23
CA VAL A 281 -4.49 11.84 -16.71
C VAL A 281 -5.43 10.62 -16.59
N TRP A 282 -6.21 10.60 -15.51
CA TRP A 282 -7.30 9.65 -15.32
C TRP A 282 -8.63 10.33 -15.59
N ASP A 283 -9.28 9.89 -16.67
CA ASP A 283 -10.63 10.30 -16.99
C ASP A 283 -11.62 9.78 -15.93
N VAL A 284 -12.66 10.58 -15.65
CA VAL A 284 -13.75 10.22 -14.73
C VAL A 284 -15.04 10.18 -15.53
N ASP A 285 -15.77 9.07 -15.42
CA ASP A 285 -17.08 8.84 -16.06
C ASP A 285 -18.20 8.65 -15.03
N GLY A 286 -19.39 8.25 -15.47
CA GLY A 286 -20.55 8.03 -14.59
C GLY A 286 -20.37 6.92 -13.54
N ARG A 287 -19.29 6.13 -13.57
CA ARG A 287 -19.00 5.09 -12.58
C ARG A 287 -17.78 5.38 -11.71
N GLY A 288 -17.12 6.53 -11.89
CA GLY A 288 -15.89 6.90 -11.19
C GLY A 288 -14.72 6.97 -12.16
N VAL A 289 -13.54 6.52 -11.75
CA VAL A 289 -12.36 6.54 -12.62
C VAL A 289 -12.50 5.54 -13.77
N ALA A 290 -12.37 6.04 -15.00
CA ALA A 290 -12.56 5.27 -16.21
C ALA A 290 -11.36 4.37 -16.54
N GLY A 291 -11.64 3.28 -17.25
CA GLY A 291 -10.64 2.32 -17.72
C GLY A 291 -10.62 1.03 -16.91
N THR A 292 -9.59 0.22 -17.16
CA THR A 292 -9.37 -1.07 -16.50
C THR A 292 -8.02 -1.06 -15.80
N ILE A 293 -7.74 -2.07 -14.98
CA ILE A 293 -6.42 -2.25 -14.36
C ILE A 293 -5.29 -2.39 -15.41
N LEU A 294 -5.61 -2.67 -16.67
CA LEU A 294 -4.61 -2.66 -17.74
C LEU A 294 -4.06 -1.25 -18.05
N LYS A 295 -4.72 -0.18 -17.58
CA LYS A 295 -4.21 1.20 -17.69
C LYS A 295 -2.90 1.42 -16.93
N PHE A 296 -2.57 0.57 -15.94
CA PHE A 296 -1.28 0.64 -15.26
C PHE A 296 -0.10 0.23 -16.16
N ASP A 297 -0.35 -0.46 -17.28
CA ASP A 297 0.65 -0.82 -18.29
C ASP A 297 1.20 0.41 -19.05
N ASP A 298 0.52 1.56 -18.96
CA ASP A 298 1.02 2.82 -19.53
C ASP A 298 2.34 3.25 -18.89
N ALA A 299 2.64 2.78 -17.67
CA ALA A 299 3.92 2.98 -17.02
C ALA A 299 5.10 2.46 -17.88
N ASP A 300 4.96 1.28 -18.49
CA ASP A 300 5.95 0.70 -19.40
C ASP A 300 5.91 1.30 -20.82
N LYS A 301 4.84 2.03 -21.16
CA LYS A 301 4.66 2.69 -22.47
C LYS A 301 5.12 4.15 -22.49
N GLY A 302 5.91 4.55 -21.51
CA GLY A 302 6.54 5.87 -21.43
C GLY A 302 5.86 6.87 -20.50
N ALA A 303 4.75 6.50 -19.84
CA ALA A 303 4.08 7.34 -18.86
C ALA A 303 4.56 7.11 -17.42
N TRP A 304 5.69 6.42 -17.20
CA TRP A 304 6.20 6.03 -15.87
C TRP A 304 6.21 7.15 -14.82
N ARG A 305 6.38 8.42 -15.22
CA ARG A 305 6.39 9.58 -14.31
C ARG A 305 5.05 9.77 -13.59
N ASP A 306 3.94 9.43 -14.23
CA ASP A 306 2.61 9.51 -13.62
C ASP A 306 2.41 8.39 -12.58
N TYR A 307 3.23 7.34 -12.61
CA TYR A 307 3.19 6.20 -11.69
C TYR A 307 4.32 6.21 -10.64
N CYS A 308 5.01 7.36 -10.53
CA CYS A 308 6.10 7.59 -9.59
C CYS A 308 5.62 8.52 -8.46
N ILE A 309 5.95 8.15 -7.22
CA ILE A 309 5.75 8.97 -6.03
C ILE A 309 7.12 9.50 -5.61
N GLU A 310 7.24 10.82 -5.49
CA GLU A 310 8.50 11.43 -5.07
C GLU A 310 8.86 11.00 -3.63
N PRO A 311 10.14 10.73 -3.33
CA PRO A 311 10.55 10.37 -2.00
C PRO A 311 10.30 11.52 -1.01
N ASP A 312 9.68 11.19 0.10
CA ASP A 312 9.55 12.06 1.27
C ASP A 312 9.80 11.27 2.56
N TRP A 313 9.88 12.00 3.67
CA TRP A 313 10.01 11.46 5.02
C TRP A 313 8.75 11.80 5.81
#